data_AF-A0A932CGD8-F1
#
_entry.id   AF-A0A932CGD8-F1
#
_cell.length_a   1.000
_cell.length_b   1.000
_cell.length_c   1.000
_cell.angle_alpha   90.00
_cell.angle_beta   90.00
_cell.angle_gamma   90.00
#
_symmetry.space_group_name_H-M   'P 1'
#
loop_
_entity.id
_entity.type
_entity.pdbx_description
1 polymer ?
#
loop_
_entity_poly.entity_id
_entity_poly.type
_entity_poly.pdbx_seq_one_letter_code
_entity_poly.pdbx_strand_id
1 'polypeptide(L)' 'MLFKIKCPACAEEGSFSLVDQGYTGPYRCWKCKALFEVTLAHGRLESARPMSAAELESLENAKKAKYR' A
#
# COMPACT_ATOMS: atom_id res chain seq x y z
N MET A 1 -3.37 -12.48 8.21
CA MET A 1 -3.97 -13.05 6.98
C MET A 1 -3.10 -12.71 5.78
N LEU A 2 -2.93 -13.64 4.83
CA LEU A 2 -2.13 -13.40 3.63
C LEU A 2 -3.00 -12.78 2.54
N PHE A 3 -2.62 -11.58 2.09
CA PHE A 3 -3.27 -10.87 1.01
C PHE A 3 -2.40 -10.92 -0.24
N LYS A 4 -3.04 -11.01 -1.40
CA LYS A 4 -2.39 -10.92 -2.70
C LYS A 4 -2.74 -9.59 -3.34
N ILE A 5 -1.73 -8.90 -3.85
CA ILE A 5 -1.89 -7.65 -4.58
C ILE A 5 -1.11 -7.73 -5.89
N LYS A 6 -1.73 -7.32 -6.98
CA LYS A 6 -1.06 -7.19 -8.27
C LYS A 6 -0.59 -5.76 -8.44
N CYS A 7 0.71 -5.56 -8.66
CA CYS A 7 1.25 -4.22 -8.87
C CYS A 7 0.75 -3.66 -10.23
N PRO A 8 0.13 -2.48 -10.26
CA PRO A 8 -0.36 -1.91 -11.51
C PRO A 8 0.75 -1.41 -12.45
N ALA A 9 1.97 -1.14 -11.94
CA ALA A 9 3.08 -0.67 -12.80
C ALA A 9 3.87 -1.79 -13.48
N CYS A 10 4.14 -2.90 -12.78
CA CYS A 10 4.95 -4.00 -13.34
C CYS A 10 4.20 -5.32 -13.48
N ALA A 11 2.89 -5.35 -13.17
CA ALA A 11 2.04 -6.54 -13.19
C ALA A 11 2.48 -7.69 -12.26
N GLU A 12 3.46 -7.46 -11.38
CA GLU A 12 3.97 -8.46 -10.45
C GLU A 12 2.97 -8.76 -9.33
N GLU A 13 2.80 -10.05 -9.01
CA GLU A 13 2.00 -10.46 -7.86
C GLU A 13 2.85 -10.37 -6.58
N GLY A 14 2.47 -9.49 -5.67
CA GLY A 14 3.00 -9.42 -4.32
C GLY A 14 2.05 -10.09 -3.34
N SER A 15 2.59 -10.69 -2.29
CA SER A 15 1.78 -11.14 -1.16
C SER A 15 2.31 -10.55 0.14
N PHE A 16 1.41 -10.16 1.04
CA PHE A 16 1.79 -9.58 2.32
C PHE A 16 0.77 -9.95 3.40
N SER A 17 1.26 -10.02 4.63
CA SER A 17 0.44 -10.38 5.78
C SER A 17 -0.11 -9.13 6.45
N LEU A 18 -1.43 -9.04 6.55
CA LEU A 18 -2.12 -8.01 7.33
C LEU A 18 -2.76 -8.61 8.57
N VAL A 19 -2.80 -7.81 9.63
CA VAL A 19 -3.49 -8.17 10.88
C VAL A 19 -4.99 -7.99 10.72
N ASP A 20 -5.42 -6.93 10.02
CA ASP A 20 -6.82 -6.58 9.81
C ASP A 20 -7.35 -7.01 8.43
N GLN A 21 -8.67 -7.08 8.27
CA GLN A 21 -9.34 -7.39 7.00
C GLN A 21 -9.40 -6.19 6.05
N GLY A 22 -9.17 -4.98 6.57
CA GLY A 22 -9.05 -3.75 5.82
C GLY A 22 -7.67 -3.12 5.97
N TYR A 23 -7.12 -2.60 4.88
CA TYR A 23 -5.87 -1.84 4.92
C TYR A 23 -5.93 -0.69 3.93
N THR A 24 -5.80 0.52 4.43
CA THR A 24 -5.63 1.70 3.59
C THR A 24 -4.27 2.30 3.89
N GLY A 25 -3.41 2.35 2.88
CA GLY A 25 -2.10 2.96 3.05
C GLY A 25 -1.15 2.77 1.88
N PRO A 26 0.08 3.28 2.05
CA PRO A 26 1.09 3.19 1.02
C PRO A 26 1.59 1.76 0.89
N TYR A 27 1.40 1.19 -0.28
CA TYR A 27 2.00 -0.04 -0.74
C TYR A 27 3.18 0.26 -1.65
N ARG A 28 4.34 -0.31 -1.30
CA ARG A 28 5.55 -0.26 -2.12
C ARG A 28 5.74 -1.61 -2.80
N CYS A 29 5.78 -1.60 -4.13
CA CYS A 29 6.09 -2.81 -4.88
C CYS A 29 7.52 -3.27 -4.58
N TRP A 30 7.69 -4.55 -4.27
CA TRP A 30 9.01 -5.11 -3.98
C TRP A 30 9.93 -5.12 -5.21
N LYS A 31 9.36 -5.30 -6.41
CA LYS A 31 10.08 -5.46 -7.69
C LYS A 31 10.42 -4.12 -8.35
N CYS A 32 9.43 -3.31 -8.71
CA CYS A 32 9.67 -2.02 -9.38
C CYS A 32 9.88 -0.84 -8.42
N LYS A 33 9.75 -1.05 -7.11
CA LYS A 33 9.83 -0.01 -6.06
C LYS A 33 8.82 1.13 -6.21
N ALA A 34 7.88 1.04 -7.14
CA ALA A 34 6.82 2.02 -7.32
C ALA A 34 5.88 2.03 -6.11
N LEU A 35 5.36 3.21 -5.84
CA LEU A 35 4.58 3.51 -4.66
C LEU A 35 3.14 3.80 -5.04
N PHE A 36 2.24 3.18 -4.30
CA PHE A 36 0.81 3.26 -4.54
C PHE A 36 0.10 3.42 -3.21
N GLU A 37 -0.90 4.29 -3.14
CA GLU A 37 -1.87 4.22 -2.07
C GLU A 37 -2.89 3.15 -2.43
N VAL A 38 -2.97 2.10 -1.61
CA VAL A 38 -3.88 0.98 -1.83
C VAL A 38 -4.91 0.91 -0.72
N THR A 39 -6.15 0.63 -1.11
CA THR A 39 -7.24 0.32 -0.21
C THR A 39 -7.62 -1.14 -0.42
N LEU A 40 -7.45 -1.92 0.64
CA LEU A 40 -7.87 -3.32 0.72
C LEU A 40 -9.10 -3.40 1.61
N ALA A 41 -10.11 -4.14 1.17
CA ALA A 41 -11.25 -4.51 1.98
C ALA A 41 -11.62 -5.97 1.69
N HIS A 42 -12.00 -6.72 2.73
CA HIS A 42 -12.47 -8.11 2.62
C HIS A 42 -11.54 -9.05 1.81
N GLY A 43 -10.22 -8.93 1.96
CA GLY A 43 -9.30 -9.81 1.23
C GLY A 43 -8.93 -9.32 -0.18
N ARG A 44 -9.50 -8.21 -0.67
CA ARG A 44 -9.34 -7.76 -2.05
C ARG A 44 -8.90 -6.30 -2.16
N LEU A 45 -8.15 -6.03 -3.22
CA LEU A 45 -7.78 -4.68 -3.62
C LEU A 45 -9.00 -3.96 -4.19
N GLU A 46 -9.49 -2.96 -3.46
CA GLU A 46 -10.58 -2.10 -3.90
C GLU A 46 -10.07 -0.92 -4.74
N SER A 47 -8.93 -0.35 -4.36
CA SER A 47 -8.35 0.79 -5.08
C SER A 47 -6.84 0.79 -4.98
N ALA A 48 -6.18 1.19 -6.06
CA ALA A 48 -4.75 1.44 -6.10
C ALA A 48 -4.51 2.74 -6.89
N ARG A 49 -3.95 3.75 -6.22
CA ARG A 49 -3.58 5.01 -6.86
C ARG A 49 -2.07 5.17 -6.84
N PRO A 50 -1.43 5.50 -7.98
CA PRO A 50 -0.01 5.83 -7.99
C PRO A 50 0.23 7.04 -7.10
N MET A 51 1.24 6.92 -6.26
CA MET A 51 1.58 7.94 -5.27
C MET A 51 3.01 8.38 -5.48
N SER A 52 3.24 9.69 -5.44
CA SER A 52 4.57 10.27 -5.62
C SER A 52 5.38 10.16 -4.34
N ALA A 53 6.71 10.18 -4.44
CA ALA A 53 7.58 10.15 -3.25
C ALA A 53 7.28 11.31 -2.26
N ALA A 54 6.96 12.50 -2.77
CA ALA A 54 6.58 13.66 -1.96
C ALA A 54 5.29 13.44 -1.14
N GLU A 55 4.32 12.74 -1.72
CA GLU A 55 3.08 12.41 -1.00
C GLU A 55 3.34 11.35 0.07
N LEU A 56 4.26 10.42 -0.18
CA LEU A 56 4.64 9.41 0.81
C LEU A 56 5.27 10.04 2.03
N GLU A 57 6.23 10.94 1.81
CA GLU A 57 6.89 11.64 2.89
C GLU A 57 5.88 12.41 3.75
N SER A 58 4.91 13.06 3.11
CA SER A 58 3.82 13.77 3.80
C SER A 58 2.96 12.82 4.64
N LEU A 59 2.59 11.66 4.10
CA LEU A 59 1.81 10.62 4.78
C LEU A 59 2.58 9.96 5.93
N GLU A 60 3.86 9.65 5.75
CA GLU A 60 4.73 9.08 6.77
C GLU A 60 4.96 10.08 7.91
N ASN A 61 5.14 11.36 7.58
CA ASN A 61 5.29 12.42 8.57
C ASN A 61 3.99 12.63 9.37
N ALA A 62 2.83 12.61 8.70
CA ALA A 62 1.52 12.67 9.36
C ALA A 62 1.27 11.46 10.28
N LYS A 63 1.68 10.26 9.87
CA LYS A 63 1.62 9.07 10.73
C LYS A 63 2.56 9.19 11.93
N LYS A 64 3.81 9.62 11.74
CA LYS A 64 4.76 9.82 12.84
C LYS A 64 4.28 10.85 13.86
N ALA A 65 3.63 11.94 13.41
CA ALA A 65 3.08 12.95 14.30
C ALA A 65 1.93 12.44 15.18
N LYS A 66 1.17 11.43 14.73
CA LYS A 66 0.08 10.81 15.50
C LYS A 66 0.53 9.82 16.58
N TYR A 67 1.79 9.36 16.55
CA TYR A 67 2.36 8.43 17.53
C TYR A 67 3.25 9.12 18.58
N ARG A 68 3.22 10.46 18.68
CA ARG A 68 3.95 11.24 19.68
C ARG A 68 3.06 11.65 20.85
#